data_AF-A0A3B0UPX6-F1
#
_entry.id   AF-A0A3B0UPX6-F1
#
_cell.length_a   1.000
_cell.length_b   1.000
_cell.length_c   1.000
_cell.angle_alpha   90.00
_cell.angle_beta   90.00
_cell.angle_gamma   90.00
#
_symmetry.space_group_name_H-M   'P 1'
#
loop_
_entity.id
_entity.type
_entity.pdbx_description
1 polymer ?
#
loop_
_entity_poly.entity_id
_entity_poly.type
_entity_poly.pdbx_seq_one_letter_code
_entity_poly.pdbx_strand_id
1 'polypeptide(L)'
;MATLTYNNSKKVTVTLPTALIKRLDTFIPSRQRSRFVTLAIQEQLALLEQMAALEESAGSWTEEAHPEMKTPDDIEQWLQDLRKGWAA
;
A
#
# COMPACT_ATOMS: atom_id res chain seq x y z
N MET A 1 -3.81 18.10 8.60
CA MET A 1 -2.86 17.44 9.52
C MET A 1 -3.64 16.75 10.62
N ALA A 2 -3.98 15.47 10.45
CA ALA A 2 -4.82 14.74 11.39
C ALA A 2 -3.95 14.15 12.52
N THR A 3 -4.15 14.65 13.74
CA THR A 3 -3.61 14.08 14.97
C THR A 3 -4.38 12.82 15.33
N LEU A 4 -3.83 11.64 14.98
CA LEU A 4 -4.33 10.35 15.45
C LEU A 4 -3.87 10.12 16.90
N THR A 5 -4.69 10.55 17.85
CA THR A 5 -4.57 10.10 19.24
C THR A 5 -5.81 9.28 19.57
N TYR A 6 -5.71 7.95 19.50
CA TYR A 6 -6.48 7.06 20.37
C TYR A 6 -5.70 5.76 20.62
N ASN A 7 -5.48 5.49 21.91
CA ASN A 7 -4.69 4.42 22.49
C ASN A 7 -5.45 3.07 22.43
N ASN A 8 -5.94 2.66 21.25
CA ASN A 8 -6.78 1.47 21.06
C ASN A 8 -5.94 0.25 20.64
N SER A 9 -5.02 -0.18 21.51
CA SER A 9 -4.20 -1.36 21.26
C SER A 9 -4.85 -2.62 21.84
N LYS A 10 -5.02 -3.66 21.01
CA LYS A 10 -5.49 -4.99 21.43
C LYS A 10 -4.29 -5.91 21.57
N LYS A 11 -4.17 -6.60 22.72
CA LYS A 11 -3.14 -7.65 22.89
C LYS A 11 -3.50 -8.87 22.03
N VAL A 12 -2.53 -9.33 21.26
CA VAL A 12 -2.61 -10.56 20.46
C VAL A 12 -1.47 -11.48 20.93
N THR A 13 -1.81 -12.72 21.27
CA THR A 13 -0.82 -13.75 21.61
C THR A 13 -0.50 -14.55 20.35
N VAL A 14 0.78 -14.57 19.98
CA VAL A 14 1.29 -15.32 18.81
C VAL A 14 2.45 -16.21 19.24
N THR A 15 2.43 -17.46 18.79
CA THR A 15 3.50 -18.43 19.03
C THR A 15 4.57 -18.25 17.97
N LEU A 16 5.81 -17.98 18.39
CA LEU A 16 6.96 -17.81 17.51
C LEU A 16 8.03 -18.87 17.79
N PRO A 17 8.76 -19.35 16.77
CA PRO A 17 9.86 -20.28 16.99
C PRO A 17 10.91 -19.72 17.95
N THR A 18 11.41 -20.55 18.87
CA THR A 18 12.40 -20.14 19.87
C THR A 18 13.67 -19.58 19.24
N ALA A 19 14.09 -20.11 18.09
CA ALA A 19 15.24 -19.59 17.34
C ALA A 19 15.02 -18.14 16.86
N LEU A 20 13.80 -17.79 16.45
CA LEU A 20 13.46 -16.43 16.03
C LEU A 20 13.46 -15.48 17.22
N ILE A 21 12.89 -15.90 18.37
CA ILE A 21 12.95 -15.11 19.60
C ILE A 21 14.40 -14.86 20.03
N LYS A 22 15.28 -15.87 20.01
CA LYS A 22 16.70 -15.67 20.34
C LYS A 22 17.38 -14.64 19.44
N ARG A 23 17.08 -14.67 18.14
CA ARG A 23 17.58 -13.66 17.19
C ARG A 23 17.02 -12.28 17.50
N LEU A 24 15.72 -12.17 17.75
CA LEU A 24 15.09 -10.91 18.14
C LEU A 24 15.74 -10.33 19.40
N ASP A 25 16.00 -11.17 20.40
CA ASP A 25 16.60 -10.80 21.68
C ASP A 25 18.05 -10.33 21.54
N THR A 26 18.77 -10.81 20.52
CA THR A 26 20.15 -10.42 20.22
C THR A 26 20.23 -8.98 19.72
N PHE A 27 19.24 -8.52 18.94
CA PHE A 27 19.28 -7.22 18.27
C PHE A 27 18.32 -6.18 18.87
N ILE A 28 17.22 -6.61 19.49
CA ILE A 28 16.13 -5.74 19.92
C ILE A 28 15.93 -5.84 21.44
N PRO A 29 16.13 -4.74 22.19
CA PRO A 29 15.83 -4.70 23.62
C PRO A 29 14.36 -5.04 23.92
N SER A 30 14.10 -5.65 25.07
CA SER A 30 12.76 -6.12 25.46
C SER A 30 11.65 -5.06 25.35
N ARG A 31 11.94 -3.81 25.73
CA ARG A 31 10.97 -2.69 25.67
C ARG A 31 10.68 -2.18 24.26
N GLN A 32 11.45 -2.59 23.25
CA GLN A 32 11.30 -2.17 21.85
C GLN A 32 10.64 -3.23 20.96
N ARG A 33 10.42 -4.44 21.48
CA ARG A 33 9.86 -5.56 20.68
C ARG A 33 8.49 -5.26 20.12
N SER A 34 7.60 -4.68 20.93
CA SER A 34 6.25 -4.32 20.47
C SER A 34 6.32 -3.39 19.27
N ARG A 35 7.11 -2.32 19.37
CA ARG A 35 7.33 -1.36 18.28
C ARG A 35 7.92 -2.03 17.04
N PHE A 36 8.95 -2.86 17.22
CA PHE A 36 9.59 -3.58 16.10
C PHE A 36 8.60 -4.50 15.38
N VAL A 37 7.84 -5.30 16.13
CA VAL A 37 6.83 -6.21 15.57
C VAL A 37 5.72 -5.43 14.88
N THR A 38 5.24 -4.32 15.47
CA THR A 38 4.25 -3.45 14.84
C THR A 38 4.74 -2.93 13.48
N LEU A 39 5.96 -2.40 13.43
CA LEU A 39 6.52 -1.88 12.18
C LEU A 39 6.68 -2.98 11.12
N ALA A 40 7.22 -4.13 11.49
CA ALA A 40 7.37 -5.26 10.58
C ALA A 40 6.01 -5.77 10.03
N ILE A 41 4.97 -5.79 10.87
CA ILE A 41 3.61 -6.15 10.43
C ILE A 41 3.05 -5.08 9.49
N GLN A 42 3.22 -3.80 9.80
CA GLN A 42 2.75 -2.69 8.94
C GLN A 42 3.39 -2.74 7.55
N GLU A 43 4.71 -2.96 7.47
CA GLU A 43 5.42 -3.08 6.21
C GLU A 43 4.91 -4.27 5.38
N GLN A 44 4.74 -5.43 6.00
CA GLN A 44 4.24 -6.61 5.29
C GLN A 44 2.78 -6.46 4.85
N LEU A 45 1.92 -5.86 5.67
CA LEU A 45 0.53 -5.60 5.29
C LEU A 45 0.45 -4.62 4.11
N ALA A 46 1.25 -3.55 4.12
CA ALA A 46 1.28 -2.60 3.01
C ALA A 46 1.65 -3.27 1.68
N LEU A 47 2.60 -4.23 1.70
CA LEU A 47 2.93 -5.01 0.50
C LEU A 47 1.77 -5.89 0.04
N LEU A 48 1.10 -6.57 0.96
CA LEU A 48 -0.06 -7.42 0.64
C LEU A 48 -1.23 -6.59 0.07
N GLU A 49 -1.50 -5.43 0.65
CA GLU A 49 -2.52 -4.48 0.17
C GLU A 49 -2.20 -3.97 -1.23
N GLN A 50 -0.93 -3.63 -1.51
CA GLN A 50 -0.49 -3.24 -2.85
C GLN A 50 -0.65 -4.37 -3.86
N MET A 51 -0.26 -5.60 -3.50
CA MET A 51 -0.43 -6.76 -4.37
C MET A 51 -1.91 -7.00 -4.68
N ALA A 52 -2.78 -6.94 -3.67
CA ALA A 52 -4.21 -7.07 -3.87
C ALA A 52 -4.77 -5.98 -4.80
N ALA A 53 -4.33 -4.72 -4.65
CA ALA A 53 -4.74 -3.64 -5.52
C ALA A 53 -4.26 -3.83 -6.97
N LEU A 54 -3.05 -4.36 -7.17
CA LEU A 54 -2.54 -4.70 -8.50
C LEU A 54 -3.33 -5.84 -9.15
N GLU A 55 -3.69 -6.86 -8.38
CA GLU A 55 -4.53 -7.96 -8.85
C GLU A 55 -5.95 -7.49 -9.20
N GLU A 56 -6.55 -6.64 -8.37
CA GLU A 56 -7.88 -6.08 -8.60
C GLU A 56 -7.91 -5.15 -9.82
N SER A 57 -6.84 -4.37 -10.03
CA SER A 57 -6.71 -3.46 -11.17
C SER A 57 -6.12 -4.10 -12.42
N ALA A 58 -5.79 -5.39 -12.38
CA ALA A 58 -5.27 -6.10 -13.53
C ALA A 58 -6.31 -6.13 -14.65
N GLY A 59 -5.93 -5.64 -15.84
CA GLY A 59 -6.86 -5.51 -16.96
C GLY A 59 -7.79 -4.31 -16.89
N SER A 60 -7.67 -3.44 -15.88
CA SER A 60 -8.37 -2.15 -15.86
C SER A 60 -7.88 -1.19 -16.94
N TRP A 61 -6.72 -1.45 -17.55
CA TRP A 61 -6.15 -0.66 -18.63
C TRP A 61 -6.02 -1.50 -19.90
N THR A 62 -7.08 -1.54 -20.70
CA THR A 62 -7.10 -2.18 -22.03
C THR A 62 -7.39 -1.16 -23.11
N GLU A 63 -6.99 -1.45 -24.36
CA GLU A 63 -7.32 -0.60 -25.50
C GLU A 63 -8.84 -0.52 -25.73
N GLU A 64 -9.58 -1.59 -25.41
CA GLU A 64 -11.04 -1.61 -25.50
C GLU A 64 -11.71 -0.73 -24.45
N ALA A 65 -11.12 -0.62 -23.25
CA ALA A 65 -11.64 0.24 -22.18
C ALA A 65 -11.25 1.71 -22.37
N HIS A 66 -10.18 1.99 -23.12
CA HIS A 66 -9.62 3.32 -23.36
C HIS A 66 -9.36 3.60 -24.85
N PRO A 67 -10.41 3.66 -25.69
CA PRO A 67 -10.27 3.94 -27.12
C PRO A 67 -9.64 5.33 -27.38
N GLU A 68 -9.82 6.28 -26.45
CA GLU A 68 -9.25 7.63 -26.48
C GLU A 68 -7.71 7.65 -26.36
N MET A 69 -7.09 6.51 -26.03
CA MET A 69 -5.64 6.39 -25.91
C MET A 69 -5.02 5.42 -26.91
N LYS A 70 -5.77 5.05 -27.97
CA LYS A 70 -5.35 4.03 -28.93
C LYS A 70 -4.25 4.48 -29.88
N THR A 71 -4.32 5.72 -30.36
CA THR A 71 -3.32 6.29 -31.27
C THR A 71 -2.78 7.63 -30.74
N PRO A 72 -1.61 8.10 -31.23
CA PRO A 72 -1.10 9.43 -30.86
C PRO A 72 -2.11 10.55 -31.10
N ASP A 73 -2.88 10.47 -32.19
CA ASP A 73 -3.90 11.47 -32.53
C ASP A 73 -5.10 11.42 -31.55
N ASP A 74 -5.53 10.23 -31.14
CA ASP A 74 -6.59 10.06 -30.13
C ASP A 74 -6.15 10.65 -28.77
N ILE A 75 -4.90 10.40 -28.37
CA ILE A 75 -4.32 10.94 -27.14
C ILE A 75 -4.23 12.47 -27.20
N GLU A 76 -3.80 13.03 -28.33
CA GLU A 76 -3.73 14.48 -28.54
C GLU A 76 -5.11 15.12 -28.39
N GLN A 77 -6.14 14.51 -29.01
CA GLN A 77 -7.52 14.98 -28.92
C GLN A 77 -8.05 14.91 -27.48
N TRP A 78 -7.83 13.78 -26.79
CA TRP A 78 -8.21 13.61 -25.39
C TRP A 78 -7.56 14.65 -24.46
N LEU A 79 -6.25 14.90 -24.63
CA LEU A 79 -5.52 15.91 -23.86
C LEU A 79 -6.05 17.33 -24.11
N GLN A 80 -6.41 17.66 -25.35
CA GLN A 80 -7.00 18.96 -25.66
C GLN A 80 -8.34 19.16 -24.93
N ASP A 81 -9.20 18.14 -24.94
CA ASP A 81 -10.52 18.24 -24.31
C ASP A 81 -10.41 18.29 -22.77
N LEU A 82 -9.49 17.51 -22.19
CA LEU A 82 -9.19 17.54 -20.76
C LEU A 82 -8.68 18.91 -20.30
N ARG A 83 -7.79 19.55 -21.08
CA ARG A 83 -7.26 20.89 -20.77
C ARG A 83 -8.30 22.00 -20.93
N LYS A 84 -9.22 21.89 -21.91
CA LYS A 84 -10.35 22.83 -22.04
C LYS A 84 -11.23 22.81 -20.80
N GLY A 85 -11.47 21.63 -20.23
CA GLY A 85 -12.26 21.46 -19.01
C GLY A 85 -11.64 22.11 -17.76
N TRP A 86 -10.32 22.33 -17.73
CA TRP A 86 -9.64 23.04 -16.64
C TRP A 86 -9.68 24.56 -16.74
N ALA A 87 -10.03 25.10 -17.91
CA ALA A 87 -10.12 26.53 -18.15
C ALA A 87 -11.54 27.09 -17.92
N ALA A 88 -12.48 26.25 -17.48
CA ALA A 88 -13.87 26.59 -17.19
C ALA A 88 -14.12 26.83 -15.69
#